data_AF-A0A813KDN5-F1
#
_entry.id   AF-A0A813KDN5-F1
#
_cell.length_a   1.000
_cell.length_b   1.000
_cell.length_c   1.000
_cell.angle_alpha   90.00
_cell.angle_beta   90.00
_cell.angle_gamma   90.00
#
_symmetry.space_group_name_H-M   'P 1'
#
loop_
_entity.id
_entity.type
_entity.pdbx_description
1 polymer ?
#
loop_
_entity_poly.entity_id
_entity_poly.type
_entity_poly.pdbx_seq_one_letter_code
_entity_poly.pdbx_strand_id
1 'polypeptide(L)'
;RILWPLFFHLVACQHEGIAVYEAADGSLSVRSGNPSHGAVAWGTFEDNLNVTGWGILDVETSGSYSDQKQHLAAGMVEGYLTARHIHSAYVNALGYVFHGNVSQPSLKFLADQMAWAQAQSLANPTDLLWQHTSALLSQFDGLVMGYELIAKSGH
;
A
#
# COMPACT_ATOMS: atom_id res chain seq x y z
N ARG A 1 42.05 -37.34 -4.70
CA ARG A 1 41.20 -36.32 -5.37
C ARG A 1 39.83 -36.39 -4.71
N ILE A 2 39.64 -35.61 -3.65
CA ILE A 2 38.42 -35.59 -2.85
C ILE A 2 37.53 -34.49 -3.44
N LEU A 3 36.36 -34.89 -3.93
CA LEU A 3 35.30 -34.00 -4.40
C LEU A 3 34.44 -33.64 -3.17
N TRP A 4 34.42 -32.35 -2.85
CA TRP A 4 33.47 -31.76 -1.90
C TRP A 4 32.27 -31.27 -2.71
N PRO A 5 31.02 -31.66 -2.41
CA PRO A 5 29.87 -30.96 -2.96
C PRO A 5 29.65 -29.70 -2.13
N LEU A 6 29.75 -28.56 -2.81
CA LEU A 6 29.27 -27.26 -2.37
C LEU A 6 27.75 -27.35 -2.12
N PHE A 7 27.36 -27.53 -0.87
CA PHE A 7 26.03 -27.15 -0.42
C PHE A 7 26.00 -25.62 -0.28
N PHE A 8 25.86 -24.93 -1.41
CA PHE A 8 25.25 -23.60 -1.38
C PHE A 8 23.78 -23.81 -1.03
N HIS A 9 23.47 -23.83 0.27
CA HIS A 9 22.17 -23.39 0.72
C HIS A 9 22.09 -21.91 0.38
N LEU A 10 21.57 -21.60 -0.81
CA LEU A 10 20.80 -20.39 -1.02
C LEU A 10 19.65 -20.45 -0.01
N VAL A 11 19.88 -19.96 1.20
CA VAL A 11 18.81 -19.33 1.95
C VAL A 11 18.50 -18.07 1.16
N ALA A 12 17.70 -18.22 0.11
CA ALA A 12 16.86 -17.12 -0.31
C ALA A 12 15.94 -16.90 0.89
N CYS A 13 16.29 -15.96 1.75
CA CYS A 13 15.30 -15.36 2.63
C CYS A 13 14.37 -14.61 1.69
N GLN A 14 13.38 -15.34 1.18
CA GLN A 14 12.39 -14.84 0.24
C GLN A 14 11.48 -13.94 1.06
N HIS A 15 11.89 -12.69 1.26
CA HIS A 15 10.93 -11.64 1.57
C HIS A 15 10.03 -11.57 0.34
N GLU A 16 8.82 -12.11 0.45
CA GLU A 16 7.83 -12.16 -0.63
C GLU A 16 7.37 -10.73 -0.91
N GLY A 17 8.15 -10.02 -1.73
CA GLY A 17 7.76 -8.73 -2.27
C GLY A 17 6.63 -8.85 -3.27
N ILE A 18 6.01 -7.72 -3.57
CA ILE A 18 5.00 -7.61 -4.62
C ILE A 18 5.30 -6.40 -5.49
N ALA A 19 4.82 -6.43 -6.73
CA ALA A 19 4.90 -5.34 -7.67
C ALA A 19 3.55 -5.06 -8.34
N VAL A 20 3.25 -3.79 -8.55
CA VAL A 20 2.03 -3.29 -9.19
C VAL A 20 2.34 -2.92 -10.64
N TYR A 21 1.49 -3.38 -11.56
CA TYR A 21 1.62 -3.13 -13.00
C TYR A 21 0.35 -2.51 -13.56
N GLU A 22 0.51 -1.61 -14.51
CA GLU A 22 -0.58 -1.06 -15.32
C GLU A 22 -0.81 -1.90 -16.58
N ALA A 23 -2.07 -2.29 -16.83
CA ALA A 23 -2.51 -2.92 -18.06
C ALA A 23 -2.87 -1.89 -19.14
N ALA A 24 -3.06 -2.35 -20.38
CA ALA A 24 -3.35 -1.47 -21.52
C ALA A 24 -4.68 -0.70 -21.39
N ASP A 25 -5.61 -1.18 -20.56
CA ASP A 25 -6.88 -0.52 -20.25
C ASP A 25 -6.78 0.49 -19.09
N GLY A 26 -5.58 0.66 -18.51
CA GLY A 26 -5.31 1.54 -17.37
C GLY A 26 -5.57 0.90 -16.00
N SER A 27 -5.99 -0.37 -15.95
CA SER A 27 -6.19 -1.07 -14.69
C SER A 27 -4.86 -1.45 -14.02
N LEU A 28 -4.83 -1.42 -12.69
CA LEU A 28 -3.67 -1.83 -11.89
C LEU A 28 -3.84 -3.26 -11.36
N SER A 29 -2.76 -4.04 -11.41
CA SER A 29 -2.71 -5.42 -10.92
C SER A 29 -1.49 -5.67 -10.07
N VAL A 30 -1.66 -6.45 -8.99
CA VAL A 30 -0.57 -6.87 -8.10
C VAL A 30 -0.03 -8.23 -8.57
N ARG A 31 1.30 -8.39 -8.56
CA ARG A 31 1.99 -9.65 -8.84
C ARG A 31 3.05 -9.90 -7.77
N SER A 32 3.15 -11.13 -7.30
CA SER A 32 4.18 -11.54 -6.33
C SER A 32 5.57 -11.64 -6.96
N GLY A 33 6.58 -11.37 -6.16
CA GLY A 33 7.99 -11.44 -6.54
C GLY A 33 8.62 -10.09 -6.86
N ASN A 34 9.87 -10.15 -7.33
CA ASN A 34 10.66 -8.96 -7.63
C ASN A 34 10.06 -8.13 -8.78
N PRO A 35 10.26 -6.80 -8.77
CA PRO A 35 9.83 -5.95 -9.87
C PRO A 35 10.49 -6.37 -11.19
N SER A 36 9.69 -6.38 -12.25
CA SER A 36 10.13 -6.53 -13.63
C SER A 36 9.93 -5.21 -14.38
N HIS A 37 10.48 -5.11 -15.60
CA HIS A 37 10.30 -3.92 -16.43
C HIS A 37 8.81 -3.58 -16.60
N GLY A 38 8.46 -2.31 -16.41
CA GLY A 38 7.08 -1.82 -16.45
C GLY A 38 6.31 -1.92 -15.13
N ALA A 39 6.96 -2.22 -14.01
CA ALA A 39 6.34 -2.05 -12.69
C ALA A 39 6.16 -0.56 -12.36
N VAL A 40 4.98 -0.20 -11.86
CA VAL A 40 4.64 1.15 -11.41
C VAL A 40 5.18 1.39 -10.01
N ALA A 41 5.01 0.40 -9.12
CA ALA A 41 5.52 0.40 -7.75
C ALA A 41 5.83 -1.04 -7.31
N TRP A 42 6.71 -1.20 -6.34
CA TRP A 42 7.01 -2.49 -5.71
C TRP A 42 7.42 -2.27 -4.26
N GLY A 43 7.40 -3.35 -3.48
CA GLY A 43 7.81 -3.27 -2.09
C GLY A 43 7.88 -4.62 -1.40
N THR A 44 8.40 -4.57 -0.19
CA THR A 44 8.55 -5.70 0.72
C THR A 44 8.10 -5.30 2.11
N PHE A 45 7.58 -6.26 2.87
CA PHE A 45 7.24 -6.05 4.27
C PHE A 45 7.88 -7.12 5.14
N GLU A 46 8.79 -6.69 6.02
CA GLU A 46 9.39 -7.55 7.04
C GLU A 46 8.52 -7.51 8.30
N ASP A 47 7.74 -8.57 8.53
CA ASP A 47 6.89 -8.68 9.72
C ASP A 47 7.68 -9.16 10.95
N ASN A 48 8.53 -8.28 11.47
CA ASN A 48 9.34 -8.53 12.66
C ASN A 48 8.69 -8.00 13.95
N LEU A 49 7.39 -7.69 13.92
CA LEU A 49 6.69 -7.05 15.04
C LEU A 49 6.86 -7.83 16.36
N ASN A 50 6.79 -9.16 16.31
CA ASN A 50 6.91 -10.01 17.50
C ASN A 50 8.36 -10.19 18.00
N VAL A 51 9.36 -9.80 17.21
CA VAL A 51 10.78 -9.97 17.53
C VAL A 51 11.41 -8.65 17.95
N THR A 52 11.17 -7.58 17.18
CA THR A 52 11.81 -6.27 17.36
C THR A 52 10.85 -5.21 17.89
N GLY A 53 9.54 -5.46 17.85
CA GLY A 53 8.50 -4.46 18.07
C GLY A 53 8.19 -3.60 16.84
N TRP A 54 8.78 -3.89 15.68
CA TRP A 54 8.59 -3.12 14.45
C TRP A 54 8.39 -4.04 13.24
N GLY A 55 7.44 -3.66 12.36
CA GLY A 55 7.42 -4.10 10.98
C GLY A 55 8.16 -3.10 10.10
N ILE A 56 8.90 -3.58 9.09
CA ILE A 56 9.66 -2.72 8.17
C ILE A 56 9.00 -2.82 6.80
N LEU A 57 8.47 -1.71 6.30
CA LEU A 57 7.87 -1.60 4.98
C LEU A 57 8.79 -0.77 4.09
N ASP A 58 9.22 -1.36 2.97
CA ASP A 58 9.94 -0.68 1.91
C ASP A 58 9.06 -0.60 0.67
N VAL A 59 8.88 0.60 0.13
CA VAL A 59 8.10 0.85 -1.09
C VAL A 59 8.90 1.76 -2.01
N GLU A 60 8.95 1.39 -3.28
CA GLU A 60 9.59 2.13 -4.35
C GLU A 60 8.61 2.32 -5.52
N THR A 61 8.78 3.40 -6.26
CA THR A 61 7.99 3.72 -7.46
C THR A 61 8.87 3.96 -8.67
N SER A 62 8.30 3.76 -9.85
CA SER A 62 8.96 4.09 -11.11
C SER A 62 8.63 5.51 -11.54
N GLY A 63 9.67 6.35 -11.68
CA GLY A 63 9.56 7.72 -12.20
C GLY A 63 9.11 7.84 -13.66
N SER A 64 8.87 6.71 -14.35
CA SER A 64 8.32 6.70 -15.71
C SER A 64 6.80 6.91 -15.75
N TYR A 65 6.13 6.91 -14.60
CA TYR A 65 4.67 7.10 -14.48
C TYR A 65 4.33 8.47 -13.90
N SER A 66 3.10 8.92 -14.10
CA SER A 66 2.61 10.16 -13.49
C SER A 66 2.64 10.09 -11.96
N ASP A 67 2.80 11.23 -11.31
CA ASP A 67 2.91 11.32 -9.86
C ASP A 67 1.69 10.70 -9.14
N GLN A 68 0.47 11.00 -9.61
CA GLN A 68 -0.76 10.39 -9.10
C GLN A 68 -0.73 8.86 -9.20
N LYS A 69 -0.21 8.31 -10.30
CA LYS A 69 -0.17 6.86 -10.52
C LYS A 69 0.90 6.18 -9.66
N GLN A 70 2.04 6.85 -9.46
CA GLN A 70 3.06 6.41 -8.51
C GLN A 70 2.50 6.34 -7.09
N HIS A 71 1.81 7.38 -6.63
CA HIS A 71 1.16 7.41 -5.31
C HIS A 71 0.08 6.33 -5.18
N LEU A 72 -0.79 6.20 -6.18
CA LEU A 72 -1.83 5.16 -6.22
C LEU A 72 -1.23 3.76 -6.09
N ALA A 73 -0.21 3.45 -6.89
CA ALA A 73 0.44 2.15 -6.88
C ALA A 73 1.24 1.90 -5.58
N ALA A 74 1.89 2.92 -5.03
CA ALA A 74 2.57 2.83 -3.74
C ALA A 74 1.59 2.50 -2.61
N GLY A 75 0.41 3.15 -2.61
CA GLY A 75 -0.68 2.83 -1.70
C GLY A 75 -1.14 1.38 -1.86
N MET A 76 -1.33 0.92 -3.10
CA MET A 76 -1.69 -0.48 -3.35
C MET A 76 -0.66 -1.46 -2.82
N VAL A 77 0.64 -1.15 -2.94
CA VAL A 77 1.72 -1.97 -2.39
C VAL A 77 1.61 -2.08 -0.88
N GLU A 78 1.53 -0.94 -0.20
CA GLU A 78 1.40 -0.87 1.26
C GLU A 78 0.14 -1.60 1.75
N GLY A 79 -1.01 -1.31 1.15
CA GLY A 79 -2.30 -1.86 1.56
C GLY A 79 -2.35 -3.37 1.38
N TYR A 80 -1.75 -3.89 0.31
CA TYR A 80 -1.66 -5.32 0.06
C TYR A 80 -0.74 -6.03 1.06
N LEU A 81 0.47 -5.51 1.28
CA LEU A 81 1.47 -6.13 2.14
C LEU A 81 1.12 -6.06 3.64
N THR A 82 0.43 -4.99 4.06
CA THR A 82 0.21 -4.70 5.48
C THR A 82 -1.23 -4.92 5.95
N ALA A 83 -2.10 -5.51 5.11
CA ALA A 83 -3.53 -5.63 5.39
C ALA A 83 -3.87 -6.23 6.77
N ARG A 84 -3.13 -7.26 7.20
CA ARG A 84 -3.33 -7.88 8.52
C ARG A 84 -3.06 -6.91 9.67
N HIS A 85 -2.02 -6.08 9.54
CA HIS A 85 -1.67 -5.05 10.53
C HIS A 85 -2.66 -3.88 10.49
N ILE A 86 -3.09 -3.45 9.29
CA ILE A 86 -4.17 -2.45 9.12
C ILE A 86 -5.45 -2.92 9.84
N HIS A 87 -5.88 -4.17 9.60
CA HIS A 87 -7.06 -4.73 10.25
C HIS A 87 -6.90 -4.77 11.78
N SER A 88 -5.75 -5.23 12.27
CA SER A 88 -5.46 -5.29 13.71
C SER A 88 -5.47 -3.90 14.35
N ALA A 89 -4.86 -2.91 13.69
CA ALA A 89 -4.87 -1.51 14.12
C ALA A 89 -6.29 -0.94 14.13
N TYR A 90 -7.10 -1.23 13.12
CA TYR A 90 -8.51 -0.82 13.06
C TYR A 90 -9.32 -1.40 14.22
N VAL A 91 -9.24 -2.71 14.48
CA VAL A 91 -9.96 -3.37 15.59
C VAL A 91 -9.52 -2.79 16.94
N ASN A 92 -8.22 -2.56 17.13
CA ASN A 92 -7.70 -1.95 18.34
C ASN A 92 -8.21 -0.52 18.53
N ALA A 93 -8.16 0.31 17.48
CA ALA A 93 -8.67 1.68 17.53
C ALA A 93 -10.17 1.69 17.83
N LEU A 94 -10.95 0.82 17.19
CA LEU A 94 -12.39 0.71 17.45
C LEU A 94 -12.69 0.39 18.92
N GLY A 95 -11.94 -0.55 19.52
CA GLY A 95 -12.11 -0.93 20.92
C GLY A 95 -11.64 0.15 21.92
N TYR A 96 -10.41 0.65 21.74
CA TYR A 96 -9.76 1.52 22.73
C TYR A 96 -10.10 3.01 22.57
N VAL A 97 -10.20 3.49 21.33
CA VAL A 97 -10.41 4.92 21.04
C VAL A 97 -11.90 5.22 20.90
N PHE A 98 -12.64 4.35 20.21
CA PHE A 98 -14.05 4.56 19.90
C PHE A 98 -15.01 3.74 20.78
N HIS A 99 -14.48 2.98 21.74
CA HIS A 99 -15.28 2.19 22.69
C HIS A 99 -16.33 1.30 22.02
N GLY A 100 -15.97 0.71 20.88
CA GLY A 100 -16.76 -0.24 20.11
C GLY A 100 -17.57 0.35 18.95
N ASN A 101 -17.73 1.68 18.85
CA ASN A 101 -18.46 2.28 17.73
C ASN A 101 -18.01 3.70 17.39
N VAL A 102 -17.82 3.98 16.10
CA VAL A 102 -17.58 5.36 15.63
C VAL A 102 -18.92 6.07 15.49
N SER A 103 -19.02 7.28 16.05
CA SER A 103 -20.27 8.05 15.99
C SER A 103 -20.63 8.42 14.54
N GLN A 104 -21.92 8.41 14.20
CA GLN A 104 -22.40 8.84 12.88
C GLN A 104 -21.96 10.28 12.51
N PRO A 105 -21.99 11.27 13.42
CA PRO A 105 -21.44 12.58 13.14
C PRO A 105 -19.95 12.57 12.78
N SER A 106 -19.14 11.74 13.46
CA SER A 106 -17.71 11.60 13.15
C SER A 106 -17.48 10.99 11.76
N LEU A 107 -18.22 9.93 11.42
CA LEU A 107 -18.16 9.31 10.09
C LEU A 107 -18.56 10.31 9.00
N LYS A 108 -19.65 11.06 9.22
CA LYS A 108 -20.09 12.10 8.30
C LYS A 108 -19.03 13.18 8.13
N PHE A 109 -18.44 13.66 9.22
CA PHE A 109 -17.40 14.67 9.16
C PHE A 109 -16.20 14.21 8.31
N LEU A 110 -15.70 12.99 8.53
CA LEU A 110 -14.60 12.43 7.75
C LEU A 110 -14.95 12.30 6.26
N ALA A 111 -16.16 11.84 5.94
CA ALA A 111 -16.64 11.72 4.57
C ALA A 111 -16.76 13.10 3.89
N ASP A 112 -17.33 14.09 4.57
CA ASP A 112 -17.46 15.46 4.06
C ASP A 112 -16.09 16.11 3.83
N GLN A 113 -15.13 15.91 4.75
CA GLN A 113 -13.77 16.44 4.62
C GLN A 113 -13.03 15.83 3.42
N MET A 114 -13.14 14.51 3.23
CA MET A 114 -12.51 13.83 2.10
C MET A 114 -13.11 14.30 0.76
N ALA A 115 -14.44 14.39 0.68
CA ALA A 115 -15.13 14.88 -0.52
C ALA A 115 -14.76 16.35 -0.83
N TRP A 116 -14.67 17.19 0.19
CA TRP A 116 -14.23 18.58 0.04
C TRP A 116 -12.78 18.66 -0.47
N ALA A 117 -11.85 17.89 0.11
CA ALA A 117 -10.45 17.90 -0.30
C ALA A 117 -10.27 17.42 -1.75
N GLN A 118 -11.02 16.40 -2.17
CA GLN A 118 -11.08 15.95 -3.56
C GLN A 118 -11.59 17.07 -4.49
N ALA A 119 -12.71 17.71 -4.14
CA ALA A 119 -13.28 18.79 -4.93
C ALA A 119 -12.32 19.99 -5.08
N GLN A 120 -11.64 20.38 -4.01
CA GLN A 120 -10.64 21.45 -4.07
C GLN A 120 -9.42 21.08 -4.92
N SER A 121 -8.96 19.83 -4.82
CA SER A 121 -7.84 19.34 -5.62
C SER A 121 -8.15 19.39 -7.12
N LEU A 122 -9.38 19.01 -7.50
CA LEU A 122 -9.85 19.07 -8.89
C LEU A 122 -10.05 20.51 -9.39
N ALA A 123 -10.52 21.40 -8.52
CA ALA A 123 -10.75 22.81 -8.87
C ALA A 123 -9.46 23.61 -9.04
N ASN A 124 -8.36 23.19 -8.42
CA ASN A 124 -7.10 23.93 -8.36
C ASN A 124 -5.89 23.10 -8.83
N PRO A 125 -5.89 22.56 -10.06
CA PRO A 125 -4.88 21.58 -10.50
C PRO A 125 -3.47 22.17 -10.69
N THR A 126 -3.32 23.49 -10.73
CA THR A 126 -2.02 24.18 -10.88
C THR A 126 -1.43 24.66 -9.56
N ASP A 127 -2.18 24.58 -8.46
CA ASP A 127 -1.72 24.99 -7.14
C ASP A 127 -0.95 23.84 -6.46
N LEU A 128 0.25 24.13 -5.97
CA LEU A 128 1.15 23.11 -5.39
C LEU A 128 0.55 22.41 -4.16
N LEU A 129 -0.18 23.13 -3.31
CA LEU A 129 -0.85 22.54 -2.14
C LEU A 129 -1.87 21.49 -2.59
N TRP A 130 -2.66 21.85 -3.61
CA TRP A 130 -3.72 20.99 -4.13
C TRP A 130 -3.19 19.83 -4.97
N GLN A 131 -2.06 19.99 -5.66
CA GLN A 131 -1.35 18.88 -6.31
C GLN A 131 -0.89 17.83 -5.29
N HIS A 132 -0.23 18.26 -4.20
CA HIS A 132 0.20 17.33 -3.14
C HIS A 132 -0.98 16.71 -2.41
N THR A 133 -2.06 17.47 -2.16
CA THR A 133 -3.28 16.92 -1.58
C THR A 133 -3.88 15.84 -2.47
N SER A 134 -3.95 16.08 -3.79
CA SER A 134 -4.42 15.08 -4.76
C SER A 134 -3.55 13.82 -4.74
N ALA A 135 -2.23 13.96 -4.61
CA ALA A 135 -1.30 12.83 -4.59
C ALA A 135 -1.50 11.98 -3.30
N LEU A 136 -1.63 12.62 -2.14
CA LEU A 136 -1.91 11.96 -0.86
C LEU A 136 -3.25 11.21 -0.90
N LEU A 137 -4.29 11.83 -1.45
CA LEU A 137 -5.60 11.18 -1.62
C LEU A 137 -5.49 9.98 -2.58
N SER A 138 -4.69 10.09 -3.64
CA SER A 138 -4.45 8.97 -4.57
C SER A 138 -3.74 7.81 -3.86
N GLN A 139 -2.76 8.08 -3.00
CA GLN A 139 -2.11 7.04 -2.20
C GLN A 139 -3.08 6.36 -1.23
N PHE A 140 -3.97 7.13 -0.59
CA PHE A 140 -5.00 6.57 0.27
C PHE A 140 -5.99 5.68 -0.49
N ASP A 141 -6.45 6.11 -1.67
CA ASP A 141 -7.29 5.27 -2.55
C ASP A 141 -6.56 3.97 -2.93
N GLY A 142 -5.26 4.07 -3.21
CA GLY A 142 -4.37 2.94 -3.46
C GLY A 142 -4.32 1.97 -2.28
N LEU A 143 -4.15 2.49 -1.06
CA LEU A 143 -4.13 1.72 0.19
C LEU A 143 -5.40 0.88 0.34
N VAL A 144 -6.57 1.51 0.13
CA VAL A 144 -7.87 0.82 0.19
C VAL A 144 -7.96 -0.26 -0.89
N MET A 145 -7.55 0.03 -2.13
CA MET A 145 -7.53 -0.96 -3.22
C MET A 145 -6.63 -2.16 -2.90
N GLY A 146 -5.41 -1.91 -2.41
CA GLY A 146 -4.46 -2.96 -2.03
C GLY A 146 -5.02 -3.86 -0.92
N TYR A 147 -5.60 -3.26 0.12
CA TYR A 147 -6.25 -3.97 1.22
C TYR A 147 -7.42 -4.84 0.73
N GLU A 148 -8.29 -4.29 -0.11
CA GLU A 148 -9.43 -5.03 -0.66
C GLU A 148 -9.00 -6.21 -1.54
N LEU A 149 -7.94 -6.05 -2.33
CA LEU A 149 -7.44 -7.09 -3.22
C LEU A 149 -6.99 -8.33 -2.44
N ILE A 150 -6.20 -8.15 -1.39
CA ILE A 150 -5.75 -9.27 -0.55
C ILE A 150 -6.90 -9.85 0.27
N ALA A 151 -7.79 -9.01 0.83
CA ALA A 151 -8.95 -9.48 1.59
C ALA A 151 -9.88 -10.38 0.74
N LYS A 152 -10.06 -10.07 -0.55
CA LYS A 152 -10.83 -10.90 -1.50
C LYS A 152 -10.13 -12.21 -1.86
N SER A 153 -8.80 -12.26 -1.76
CA SER A 153 -8.01 -13.46 -2.09
C SER A 153 -8.04 -14.56 -1.02
N GLY A 154 -8.63 -14.30 0.15
CA GLY A 154 -8.80 -15.29 1.22
C GLY A 154 -7.52 -15.64 1.99
N HIS A 155 -6.47 -14.83 1.82
CA HIS A 155 -5.23 -14.88 2.59
C HIS A 155 -5.29 -14.01 3.84
#